data_AF-A0A449BIA3-F1
#
_entry.id   AF-A0A449BIA3-F1
#
_cell.length_a   1.000
_cell.length_b   1.000
_cell.length_c   1.000
_cell.angle_alpha   90.00
_cell.angle_beta   90.00
_cell.angle_gamma   90.00
#
_symmetry.space_group_name_H-M   'P 1'
#
loop_
_entity.id
_entity.type
_entity.pdbx_description
1 polymer ?
#
loop_
_entity_poly.entity_id
_entity_poly.type
_entity_poly.pdbx_seq_one_letter_code
_entity_poly.pdbx_strand_id
1 'polypeptide(L)'
;MKKLAIFIVLLFGLMLTACTNQKDDTPLDPNPGDVDPGDNEPGDKDPDDNDDEPNEELPVDTPKDFSKSIKILAIGNSFSDDALEYFWEIATDYGIEEVVIGILYKAGARLEQHWNSITTNTADYVYRKKTTGTWVNRNNSSIEYGIKDEDWDIITLQQSSGYSGLEASYQPYLNNMVNYVKQNATHDDYEIYWHLTWSYQGNYSATNAFEWYDKDQMKMYKGILESVKKHVMTHEDIKLVIPAGTTIQNARTSYLGDTLTRDGYHLTYDVGRFGVALTWFNKITGFPLEAINYTPAGVSQIDKLMLIDAAYKAIRTPFRVTESDYKERVPSLNDFNKLNVNYDLGYWSELSDTLVKNDSIAKYFVSSTTKVAKAELPVGSMIAVKGNYKFKLTFFKADGTKVITDFNYVTDVVVTEDFWKDYTHVAISVAASDGIINLTDKLAETSSNIGFYIPKK
;
A
#
# COMPACT_ATOMS: atom_id res chain seq x y z
N MET A 1 37.12 -24.97 25.45
CA MET A 1 36.11 -25.92 25.99
C MET A 1 35.52 -26.71 24.83
N LYS A 2 34.93 -27.87 25.11
CA LYS A 2 34.77 -29.02 24.21
C LYS A 2 33.78 -28.80 23.05
N LYS A 3 34.02 -29.57 21.97
CA LYS A 3 33.26 -29.72 20.71
C LYS A 3 31.84 -30.25 20.91
N LEU A 4 30.89 -29.83 20.06
CA LEU A 4 29.73 -30.61 19.55
C LEU A 4 29.05 -29.80 18.42
N ALA A 5 29.23 -30.13 17.14
CA ALA A 5 28.60 -31.18 16.30
C ALA A 5 27.39 -30.64 15.50
N ILE A 6 27.63 -30.48 14.19
CA ILE A 6 26.68 -30.20 13.12
C ILE A 6 26.11 -31.55 12.64
N PHE A 7 24.80 -31.65 12.42
CA PHE A 7 24.17 -32.77 11.74
C PHE A 7 23.62 -32.31 10.37
N ILE A 8 24.22 -32.83 9.31
CA ILE A 8 23.71 -32.83 7.93
C ILE A 8 23.22 -34.25 7.67
N VAL A 9 22.00 -34.41 7.16
CA VAL A 9 21.53 -35.68 6.59
C VAL A 9 21.08 -35.43 5.15
N LEU A 10 21.89 -35.93 4.24
CA LEU A 10 21.57 -36.21 2.84
C LEU A 10 21.31 -37.72 2.77
N LEU A 11 20.21 -38.14 2.15
CA LEU A 11 20.12 -39.50 1.61
C LEU A 11 19.43 -39.49 0.24
N PHE A 12 20.22 -39.88 -0.75
CA PHE A 12 19.83 -40.28 -2.10
C PHE A 12 19.19 -41.68 -2.10
N GLY A 13 18.29 -41.92 -3.04
CA GLY A 13 17.81 -43.26 -3.42
C GLY A 13 17.17 -43.26 -4.80
N LEU A 14 17.96 -43.59 -5.82
CA LEU A 14 17.52 -43.93 -7.18
C LEU A 14 16.84 -45.31 -7.21
N MET A 15 15.86 -45.49 -8.11
CA MET A 15 15.77 -46.69 -8.96
C MET A 15 15.12 -46.38 -10.32
N LEU A 16 15.80 -46.84 -11.37
CA LEU A 16 15.38 -46.98 -12.78
C LEU A 16 14.26 -48.04 -12.88
N THR A 17 13.46 -48.22 -13.96
CA THR A 17 13.82 -48.36 -15.38
C THR A 17 12.57 -48.35 -16.28
N ALA A 18 12.81 -48.07 -17.56
CA ALA A 18 11.91 -47.85 -18.69
C ALA A 18 11.02 -49.03 -19.14
N CYS A 19 10.01 -48.73 -19.96
CA CYS A 19 9.88 -49.28 -21.32
C CYS A 19 8.96 -48.43 -22.21
N THR A 20 9.36 -48.34 -23.47
CA THR A 20 8.88 -47.53 -24.58
C THR A 20 7.66 -48.12 -25.29
N ASN A 21 6.86 -47.29 -25.98
CA ASN A 21 6.56 -47.49 -27.40
C ASN A 21 5.98 -46.24 -28.07
N GLN A 22 6.62 -45.90 -29.19
CA GLN A 22 6.32 -44.88 -30.18
C GLN A 22 5.30 -45.41 -31.20
N LYS A 23 4.45 -44.54 -31.75
CA LYS A 23 4.10 -44.58 -33.18
C LYS A 23 3.61 -43.21 -33.65
N ASP A 24 4.26 -42.80 -34.74
CA ASP A 24 4.07 -41.58 -35.52
C ASP A 24 2.68 -41.48 -36.16
N ASP A 25 2.25 -40.25 -36.48
CA ASP A 25 1.79 -39.88 -37.83
C ASP A 25 1.52 -38.35 -37.89
N THR A 26 2.36 -37.65 -38.65
CA THR A 26 2.09 -36.36 -39.35
C THR A 26 2.00 -36.69 -40.86
N PRO A 27 1.29 -35.96 -41.74
CA PRO A 27 1.37 -34.49 -41.91
C PRO A 27 0.01 -33.83 -42.32
N LEU A 28 -0.16 -32.50 -42.35
CA LEU A 28 0.22 -31.62 -43.48
C LEU A 28 -0.01 -30.14 -43.11
N ASP A 29 1.02 -29.34 -43.39
CA ASP A 29 0.97 -27.91 -43.66
C ASP A 29 0.67 -27.69 -45.15
N PRO A 30 0.10 -26.54 -45.55
CA PRO A 30 0.92 -25.65 -46.37
C PRO A 30 0.82 -24.15 -46.00
N ASN A 31 1.98 -23.60 -45.67
CA ASN A 31 2.40 -22.18 -45.71
C ASN A 31 2.35 -21.61 -47.16
N PRO A 32 2.75 -20.35 -47.44
CA PRO A 32 2.62 -19.06 -46.75
C PRO A 32 1.93 -18.00 -47.66
N GLY A 33 1.57 -16.84 -47.09
CA GLY A 33 1.29 -15.61 -47.84
C GLY A 33 2.03 -14.44 -47.21
N ASP A 34 3.00 -13.90 -47.95
CA ASP A 34 3.82 -12.73 -47.65
C ASP A 34 3.01 -11.47 -47.34
N VAL A 35 3.39 -10.75 -46.27
CA VAL A 35 3.39 -9.28 -46.29
C VAL A 35 4.47 -8.71 -45.36
N ASP A 36 5.21 -7.79 -45.96
CA ASP A 36 6.37 -6.96 -45.58
C ASP A 36 6.33 -6.27 -44.20
N PRO A 37 7.46 -6.11 -43.47
CA PRO A 37 7.54 -5.33 -42.24
C PRO A 37 7.98 -3.88 -42.54
N GLY A 38 7.11 -2.92 -42.24
CA GLY A 38 7.40 -1.50 -42.41
C GLY A 38 6.71 -0.63 -41.36
N ASP A 39 7.54 0.19 -40.71
CA ASP A 39 7.23 1.41 -39.95
C ASP A 39 6.67 1.27 -38.51
N ASN A 40 7.63 1.27 -37.58
CA ASN A 40 7.46 1.78 -36.22
C ASN A 40 7.35 3.32 -36.26
N GLU A 41 6.20 3.87 -35.87
CA GLU A 41 6.09 5.24 -35.37
C GLU A 41 5.27 5.27 -34.06
N PRO A 42 5.51 6.26 -33.18
CA PRO A 42 5.22 6.15 -31.75
C PRO A 42 3.81 6.60 -31.37
N GLY A 43 3.18 5.84 -30.46
CA GLY A 43 2.29 6.30 -29.40
C GLY A 43 1.15 7.23 -29.81
N ASP A 44 0.00 6.63 -30.16
CA ASP A 44 -1.28 7.32 -30.07
C ASP A 44 -1.49 7.76 -28.61
N LYS A 45 -1.55 9.09 -28.42
CA LYS A 45 -2.07 9.69 -27.20
C LYS A 45 -3.58 9.54 -27.22
N ASP A 46 -4.11 8.92 -26.17
CA ASP A 46 -5.54 8.84 -25.90
C ASP A 46 -6.13 10.27 -25.90
N PRO A 47 -7.14 10.60 -26.73
CA PRO A 47 -7.61 11.96 -26.91
C PRO A 47 -8.59 12.44 -25.81
N ASP A 48 -8.74 11.72 -24.70
CA ASP A 48 -9.70 12.01 -23.63
C ASP A 48 -9.09 12.63 -22.35
N ASP A 49 -7.92 13.26 -22.46
CA ASP A 49 -7.27 14.00 -21.35
C ASP A 49 -7.91 15.38 -21.10
N ASN A 50 -9.25 15.41 -21.04
CA ASN A 50 -9.99 16.57 -20.53
C ASN A 50 -10.07 16.47 -19.00
N ASP A 51 -9.21 17.24 -18.33
CA ASP A 51 -9.17 17.44 -16.87
C ASP A 51 -10.45 18.07 -16.27
N ASP A 52 -11.48 18.33 -17.07
CA ASP A 52 -12.70 19.07 -16.69
C ASP A 52 -13.95 18.18 -16.48
N GLU A 53 -13.82 16.87 -16.28
CA GLU A 53 -14.98 16.08 -15.84
C GLU A 53 -15.43 16.51 -14.42
N PRO A 54 -16.71 16.83 -14.22
CA PRO A 54 -17.22 17.27 -12.93
C PRO A 54 -17.02 16.17 -11.87
N ASN A 55 -16.62 16.56 -10.66
CA ASN A 55 -16.48 15.66 -9.53
C ASN A 55 -17.79 14.87 -9.33
N GLU A 56 -17.79 13.57 -9.64
CA GLU A 56 -18.93 12.66 -9.47
C GLU A 56 -19.13 12.31 -7.98
N GLU A 57 -19.28 13.32 -7.14
CA GLU A 57 -19.58 13.15 -5.72
C GLU A 57 -21.08 13.17 -5.46
N LEU A 58 -21.51 12.34 -4.50
CA LEU A 58 -22.86 12.42 -3.97
C LEU A 58 -23.02 13.73 -3.19
N PRO A 59 -24.17 14.41 -3.31
CA PRO A 59 -24.42 15.62 -2.54
C PRO A 59 -24.40 15.29 -1.04
N VAL A 60 -23.55 16.00 -0.29
CA VAL A 60 -23.50 15.95 1.18
C VAL A 60 -24.43 17.05 1.70
N ASP A 61 -25.52 16.67 2.38
CA ASP A 61 -26.55 17.63 2.82
C ASP A 61 -26.03 18.60 3.91
N THR A 62 -25.07 18.19 4.75
CA THR A 62 -24.24 19.05 5.62
C THR A 62 -23.08 18.20 6.20
N PRO A 63 -21.81 18.65 6.18
CA PRO A 63 -20.72 17.88 6.78
C PRO A 63 -20.90 17.71 8.30
N LYS A 64 -20.83 16.48 8.80
CA LYS A 64 -20.81 16.18 10.23
C LYS A 64 -19.49 16.63 10.88
N ASP A 65 -19.57 17.16 12.10
CA ASP A 65 -18.40 17.57 12.87
C ASP A 65 -17.86 16.39 13.69
N PHE A 66 -16.78 15.80 13.20
CA PHE A 66 -16.08 14.69 13.85
C PHE A 66 -14.89 15.14 14.72
N SER A 67 -14.78 16.43 15.07
CA SER A 67 -13.63 16.95 15.84
C SER A 67 -13.53 16.40 17.26
N LYS A 68 -14.64 15.92 17.84
CA LYS A 68 -14.69 15.39 19.21
C LYS A 68 -14.92 13.89 19.31
N SER A 69 -15.89 13.37 18.54
CA SER A 69 -16.30 11.97 18.58
C SER A 69 -16.53 11.46 17.17
N ILE A 70 -16.23 10.17 16.96
CA ILE A 70 -16.59 9.44 15.75
C ILE A 70 -16.88 7.97 16.06
N LYS A 71 -18.06 7.50 15.69
CA LYS A 71 -18.52 6.12 15.87
C LYS A 71 -18.87 5.48 14.53
N ILE A 72 -18.13 4.43 14.15
CA ILE A 72 -18.27 3.76 12.86
C ILE A 72 -18.60 2.29 13.05
N LEU A 73 -19.68 1.81 12.43
CA LEU A 73 -19.96 0.38 12.26
C LEU A 73 -19.75 -0.05 10.81
N ALA A 74 -18.89 -1.02 10.57
CA ALA A 74 -18.81 -1.71 9.29
C ALA A 74 -19.55 -3.05 9.31
N ILE A 75 -20.53 -3.21 8.41
CA ILE A 75 -21.16 -4.51 8.13
C ILE A 75 -20.45 -5.10 6.92
N GLY A 76 -19.62 -6.14 7.15
CA GLY A 76 -18.81 -6.68 6.07
C GLY A 76 -17.99 -7.90 6.46
N ASN A 77 -16.71 -7.86 6.08
CA ASN A 77 -15.84 -9.02 6.06
C ASN A 77 -14.35 -8.60 6.21
N SER A 78 -13.42 -9.41 5.72
CA SER A 78 -11.98 -9.15 5.80
C SER A 78 -11.54 -7.86 5.10
N PHE A 79 -12.30 -7.32 4.15
CA PHE A 79 -11.98 -6.04 3.51
C PHE A 79 -12.31 -4.85 4.43
N SER A 80 -13.37 -4.94 5.24
CA SER A 80 -13.66 -3.94 6.28
C SER A 80 -12.60 -3.97 7.37
N ASP A 81 -12.15 -5.17 7.72
CA ASP A 81 -11.06 -5.41 8.68
C ASP A 81 -9.74 -4.80 8.19
N ASP A 82 -9.40 -4.99 6.91
CA ASP A 82 -8.24 -4.34 6.29
C ASP A 82 -8.37 -2.80 6.30
N ALA A 83 -9.56 -2.26 6.03
CA ALA A 83 -9.77 -0.82 5.94
C ALA A 83 -9.70 -0.07 7.27
N LEU A 84 -10.21 -0.68 8.35
CA LEU A 84 -10.36 -0.02 9.64
C LEU A 84 -9.23 -0.31 10.62
N GLU A 85 -8.25 -1.15 10.27
CA GLU A 85 -7.19 -1.59 11.18
C GLU A 85 -6.45 -0.40 11.83
N TYR A 86 -6.11 0.62 11.04
CA TYR A 86 -5.33 1.79 11.48
C TYR A 86 -6.17 3.06 11.69
N PHE A 87 -7.48 3.00 11.48
CA PHE A 87 -8.34 4.19 11.56
C PHE A 87 -8.32 4.81 12.96
N TRP A 88 -8.32 3.98 14.02
CA TRP A 88 -8.34 4.46 15.39
C TRP A 88 -7.08 5.26 15.74
N GLU A 89 -5.92 4.74 15.34
CA GLU A 89 -4.62 5.38 15.57
C GLU A 89 -4.51 6.69 14.80
N ILE A 90 -5.00 6.74 13.55
CA ILE A 90 -5.07 7.98 12.74
C ILE A 90 -5.99 9.02 13.42
N ALA A 91 -7.20 8.62 13.82
CA ALA A 91 -8.18 9.52 14.41
C ALA A 91 -7.72 10.09 15.76
N THR A 92 -7.12 9.27 16.61
CA THR A 92 -6.60 9.70 17.91
C THR A 92 -5.35 10.55 17.80
N ASP A 93 -4.46 10.26 16.85
CA ASP A 93 -3.29 11.10 16.55
C ASP A 93 -3.67 12.50 16.04
N TYR A 94 -4.76 12.60 15.28
CA TYR A 94 -5.35 13.89 14.89
C TYR A 94 -5.96 14.66 16.08
N GLY A 95 -6.31 13.95 17.17
CA GLY A 95 -6.84 14.54 18.39
C GLY A 95 -8.34 14.34 18.63
N ILE A 96 -9.00 13.40 17.92
CA ILE A 96 -10.39 13.03 18.21
C ILE A 96 -10.44 12.29 19.55
N GLU A 97 -11.24 12.80 20.50
CA GLU A 97 -11.26 12.34 21.89
C GLU A 97 -11.96 10.97 22.05
N GLU A 98 -13.09 10.78 21.35
CA GLU A 98 -13.86 9.55 21.40
C GLU A 98 -13.89 8.88 20.02
N VAL A 99 -13.25 7.71 19.91
CA VAL A 99 -13.23 6.93 18.67
C VAL A 99 -13.74 5.53 18.94
N VAL A 100 -14.89 5.18 18.37
CA VAL A 100 -15.51 3.85 18.48
C VAL A 100 -15.62 3.21 17.11
N ILE A 101 -15.00 2.04 16.95
CA ILE A 101 -15.06 1.28 15.69
C ILE A 101 -15.66 -0.08 15.98
N GLY A 102 -16.72 -0.43 15.26
CA GLY A 102 -17.35 -1.74 15.24
C GLY A 102 -17.21 -2.39 13.86
N ILE A 103 -16.95 -3.69 13.83
CA ILE A 103 -17.01 -4.51 12.61
C ILE A 103 -17.87 -5.74 12.89
N LEU A 104 -18.99 -5.85 12.19
CA LEU A 104 -19.72 -7.10 12.06
C LEU A 104 -19.02 -7.97 11.00
N TYR A 105 -18.05 -8.76 11.45
CA TYR A 105 -17.20 -9.57 10.59
C TYR A 105 -17.82 -10.94 10.31
N LYS A 106 -18.01 -11.26 9.03
CA LYS A 106 -18.25 -12.62 8.54
C LYS A 106 -17.40 -12.88 7.30
N ALA A 107 -16.55 -13.91 7.35
CA ALA A 107 -15.57 -14.18 6.30
C ALA A 107 -16.23 -14.36 4.92
N GLY A 108 -15.75 -13.61 3.92
CA GLY A 108 -16.26 -13.65 2.55
C GLY A 108 -17.71 -13.21 2.36
N ALA A 109 -18.35 -12.65 3.39
CA ALA A 109 -19.78 -12.34 3.34
C ALA A 109 -20.11 -11.37 2.21
N ARG A 110 -21.05 -11.78 1.34
CA ARG A 110 -21.69 -10.97 0.30
C ARG A 110 -23.02 -10.39 0.80
N LEU A 111 -23.55 -9.37 0.12
CA LEU A 111 -24.83 -8.73 0.47
C LEU A 111 -25.96 -9.74 0.72
N GLU A 112 -26.11 -10.74 -0.17
CA GLU A 112 -27.09 -11.82 0.01
C GLU A 112 -26.90 -12.58 1.32
N GLN A 113 -25.66 -12.88 1.72
CA GLN A 113 -25.39 -13.62 2.94
C GLN A 113 -25.69 -12.80 4.19
N HIS A 114 -25.50 -11.48 4.14
CA HIS A 114 -25.95 -10.57 5.20
C HIS A 114 -27.48 -10.62 5.34
N TRP A 115 -28.18 -10.50 4.21
CA TRP A 115 -29.64 -10.57 4.19
C TRP A 115 -30.21 -11.91 4.66
N ASN A 116 -29.57 -13.02 4.25
CA ASN A 116 -29.94 -14.35 4.70
C ASN A 116 -29.74 -14.51 6.22
N SER A 117 -28.65 -13.99 6.80
CA SER A 117 -28.46 -14.00 8.25
C SER A 117 -29.56 -13.21 8.97
N ILE A 118 -29.97 -12.05 8.46
CA ILE A 118 -31.07 -11.24 9.03
C ILE A 118 -32.39 -12.00 9.00
N THR A 119 -32.79 -12.47 7.82
CA THR A 119 -34.10 -13.14 7.62
C THR A 119 -34.24 -14.46 8.37
N THR A 120 -33.12 -15.13 8.64
CA THR A 120 -33.09 -16.36 9.45
C THR A 120 -32.79 -16.10 10.93
N ASN A 121 -32.61 -14.84 11.33
CA ASN A 121 -32.19 -14.43 12.68
C ASN A 121 -30.95 -15.19 13.17
N THR A 122 -29.97 -15.38 12.28
CA THR A 122 -28.74 -16.12 12.57
C THR A 122 -27.70 -15.18 13.19
N ALA A 123 -27.14 -15.60 14.33
CA ALA A 123 -26.05 -14.91 15.00
C ALA A 123 -24.69 -15.52 14.63
N ASP A 124 -24.23 -15.28 13.40
CA ASP A 124 -23.03 -15.89 12.82
C ASP A 124 -21.89 -14.89 12.52
N TYR A 125 -21.91 -13.75 13.20
CA TYR A 125 -20.85 -12.73 13.11
C TYR A 125 -19.90 -12.82 14.30
N VAL A 126 -18.64 -12.49 14.05
CA VAL A 126 -17.74 -12.00 15.08
C VAL A 126 -17.87 -10.49 15.10
N TYR A 127 -18.49 -9.94 16.14
CA TYR A 127 -18.52 -8.51 16.34
C TYR A 127 -17.21 -8.07 16.98
N ARG A 128 -16.41 -7.29 16.24
CA ARG A 128 -15.12 -6.77 16.69
C ARG A 128 -15.29 -5.30 17.03
N LYS A 129 -14.85 -4.87 18.21
CA LYS A 129 -14.98 -3.49 18.66
C LYS A 129 -13.64 -2.93 19.14
N LYS A 130 -13.28 -1.72 18.72
CA LYS A 130 -12.08 -1.00 19.15
C LYS A 130 -12.50 0.37 19.72
N THR A 131 -12.25 0.57 21.01
CA THR A 131 -12.50 1.84 21.74
C THR A 131 -11.23 2.40 22.38
N THR A 132 -10.25 1.54 22.68
CA THR A 132 -8.99 1.91 23.36
C THR A 132 -7.76 1.49 22.54
N GLY A 133 -7.86 1.49 21.21
CA GLY A 133 -6.78 1.07 20.31
C GLY A 133 -6.57 -0.44 20.19
N THR A 134 -7.29 -1.27 20.94
CA THR A 134 -7.24 -2.75 20.85
C THR A 134 -8.60 -3.33 20.49
N TRP A 135 -8.61 -4.36 19.63
CA TRP A 135 -9.81 -5.09 19.26
C TRP A 135 -10.32 -6.01 20.39
N VAL A 136 -11.62 -5.92 20.69
CA VAL A 136 -12.36 -6.83 21.56
C VAL A 136 -13.40 -7.56 20.73
N ASN A 137 -13.43 -8.89 20.82
CA ASN A 137 -14.27 -9.73 19.97
C ASN A 137 -15.43 -10.36 20.75
N ARG A 138 -16.62 -10.31 20.17
CA ARG A 138 -17.83 -11.01 20.61
C ARG A 138 -18.31 -11.95 19.50
N ASN A 139 -18.08 -13.25 19.71
CA ASN A 139 -18.56 -14.30 18.80
C ASN A 139 -20.09 -14.45 18.89
N ASN A 140 -20.66 -15.07 17.86
CA ASN A 140 -22.10 -15.38 17.77
C ASN A 140 -22.98 -14.13 17.93
N SER A 141 -22.62 -13.06 17.26
CA SER A 141 -23.40 -11.81 17.24
C SER A 141 -24.32 -11.77 16.01
N SER A 142 -25.50 -11.16 16.15
CA SER A 142 -26.39 -10.86 15.02
C SER A 142 -26.05 -9.48 14.42
N ILE A 143 -26.52 -9.21 13.20
CA ILE A 143 -26.42 -7.87 12.62
C ILE A 143 -27.20 -6.86 13.46
N GLU A 144 -28.39 -7.22 13.94
CA GLU A 144 -29.21 -6.38 14.82
C GLU A 144 -28.45 -5.95 16.08
N TYR A 145 -27.73 -6.89 16.71
CA TYR A 145 -26.93 -6.59 17.90
C TYR A 145 -25.90 -5.49 17.60
N GLY A 146 -25.14 -5.63 16.51
CA GLY A 146 -24.11 -4.64 16.15
C GLY A 146 -24.70 -3.27 15.83
N ILE A 147 -25.83 -3.22 15.10
CA ILE A 147 -26.53 -1.95 14.79
C ILE A 147 -27.01 -1.26 16.07
N LYS A 148 -27.44 -2.02 17.08
CA LYS A 148 -27.98 -1.49 18.34
C LYS A 148 -26.95 -1.27 19.45
N ASP A 149 -25.68 -1.61 19.22
CA ASP A 149 -24.63 -1.58 20.25
C ASP A 149 -24.21 -0.15 20.63
N GLU A 150 -24.28 0.80 19.69
CA GLU A 150 -23.92 2.21 19.87
C GLU A 150 -24.90 3.11 19.10
N ASP A 151 -24.85 4.40 19.38
CA ASP A 151 -25.36 5.49 18.54
C ASP A 151 -24.34 5.80 17.42
N TRP A 152 -24.25 4.90 16.44
CA TRP A 152 -23.32 4.99 15.32
C TRP A 152 -23.51 6.23 14.45
N ASP A 153 -22.54 7.13 14.40
CA ASP A 153 -22.56 8.25 13.43
C ASP A 153 -22.62 7.76 11.98
N ILE A 154 -21.93 6.63 11.71
CA ILE A 154 -21.73 6.07 10.37
C ILE A 154 -21.93 4.56 10.41
N ILE A 155 -22.71 4.04 9.47
CA ILE A 155 -22.84 2.61 9.19
C ILE A 155 -22.43 2.34 7.75
N THR A 156 -21.38 1.56 7.54
CA THR A 156 -20.88 1.26 6.20
C THR A 156 -21.33 -0.11 5.70
N LEU A 157 -21.71 -0.17 4.42
CA LEU A 157 -21.97 -1.41 3.69
C LEU A 157 -20.90 -1.63 2.61
N GLN A 158 -20.74 -2.89 2.20
CA GLN A 158 -19.93 -3.27 1.06
C GLN A 158 -20.41 -4.58 0.43
N GLN A 159 -19.93 -4.86 -0.78
CA GLN A 159 -20.02 -6.18 -1.39
C GLN A 159 -18.79 -7.04 -1.00
N SER A 160 -18.88 -8.36 -1.17
CA SER A 160 -17.69 -9.22 -1.12
C SER A 160 -16.83 -9.01 -2.36
N SER A 161 -15.52 -9.13 -2.20
CA SER A 161 -14.55 -8.74 -3.24
C SER A 161 -14.71 -9.49 -4.56
N GLY A 162 -15.08 -10.78 -4.54
CA GLY A 162 -15.34 -11.52 -5.77
C GLY A 162 -16.57 -11.03 -6.52
N TYR A 163 -17.57 -10.51 -5.80
CA TYR A 163 -18.87 -10.08 -6.35
C TYR A 163 -18.95 -8.57 -6.57
N SER A 164 -17.96 -7.80 -6.12
CA SER A 164 -18.02 -6.33 -6.11
C SER A 164 -18.14 -5.72 -7.50
N GLY A 165 -17.63 -6.39 -8.54
CA GLY A 165 -17.81 -5.99 -9.93
C GLY A 165 -18.90 -6.74 -10.68
N LEU A 166 -19.75 -7.51 -9.99
CA LEU A 166 -20.87 -8.23 -10.59
C LEU A 166 -22.18 -7.52 -10.27
N GLU A 167 -22.66 -6.72 -11.22
CA GLU A 167 -23.90 -5.92 -11.12
C GLU A 167 -25.08 -6.72 -10.53
N ALA A 168 -25.35 -7.90 -11.10
CA ALA A 168 -26.50 -8.73 -10.73
C ALA A 168 -26.48 -9.23 -9.27
N SER A 169 -25.37 -9.06 -8.54
CA SER A 169 -25.23 -9.47 -7.14
C SER A 169 -25.73 -8.45 -6.12
N TYR A 170 -26.05 -7.23 -6.56
CA TYR A 170 -26.41 -6.12 -5.67
C TYR A 170 -27.88 -6.18 -5.24
N GLN A 171 -28.81 -6.31 -6.17
CA GLN A 171 -30.24 -6.26 -5.88
C GLN A 171 -30.86 -7.67 -5.77
N PRO A 172 -31.86 -7.87 -4.89
CA PRO A 172 -32.53 -6.88 -4.02
C PRO A 172 -31.79 -6.58 -2.71
N TYR A 173 -30.63 -7.22 -2.49
CA TYR A 173 -29.98 -7.29 -1.18
C TYR A 173 -29.46 -5.96 -0.67
N LEU A 174 -28.97 -5.08 -1.55
CA LEU A 174 -28.55 -3.72 -1.16
C LEU A 174 -29.72 -2.95 -0.55
N ASN A 175 -30.87 -2.89 -1.23
CA ASN A 175 -32.06 -2.20 -0.73
C ASN A 175 -32.56 -2.80 0.58
N ASN A 176 -32.52 -4.13 0.68
CA ASN A 176 -32.92 -4.82 1.91
C ASN A 176 -32.00 -4.46 3.09
N MET A 177 -30.68 -4.41 2.87
CA MET A 177 -29.70 -4.03 3.89
C MET A 177 -29.87 -2.58 4.34
N VAL A 178 -30.02 -1.65 3.39
CA VAL A 178 -30.24 -0.22 3.69
C VAL A 178 -31.52 -0.04 4.50
N ASN A 179 -32.64 -0.65 4.07
CA ASN A 179 -33.90 -0.60 4.79
C ASN A 179 -33.80 -1.21 6.19
N TYR A 180 -33.05 -2.30 6.34
CA TYR A 180 -32.88 -2.95 7.62
C TYR A 180 -32.08 -2.09 8.61
N VAL A 181 -31.01 -1.42 8.14
CA VAL A 181 -30.28 -0.44 8.95
C VAL A 181 -31.22 0.67 9.39
N LYS A 182 -32.01 1.23 8.46
CA LYS A 182 -32.97 2.31 8.75
C LYS A 182 -34.01 1.95 9.80
N GLN A 183 -34.44 0.71 9.84
CA GLN A 183 -35.45 0.24 10.79
C GLN A 183 -34.87 -0.09 12.18
N ASN A 184 -33.55 -0.24 12.31
CA ASN A 184 -32.92 -0.79 13.52
C ASN A 184 -31.88 0.12 14.16
N ALA A 185 -31.40 1.16 13.47
CA ALA A 185 -30.55 2.18 14.06
C ALA A 185 -31.21 2.79 15.31
N THR A 186 -30.40 3.09 16.31
CA THR A 186 -30.86 3.50 17.66
C THR A 186 -31.08 5.00 17.81
N HIS A 187 -30.63 5.79 16.83
CA HIS A 187 -30.78 7.24 16.75
C HIS A 187 -31.01 7.63 15.28
N ASP A 188 -31.54 8.83 15.04
CA ASP A 188 -31.90 9.29 13.69
C ASP A 188 -30.75 10.05 12.99
N ASP A 189 -29.71 10.43 13.74
CA ASP A 189 -28.56 11.20 13.23
C ASP A 189 -27.38 10.28 12.87
N TYR A 190 -27.60 9.34 11.94
CA TYR A 190 -26.54 8.51 11.36
C TYR A 190 -26.56 8.61 9.83
N GLU A 191 -25.46 8.24 9.20
CA GLU A 191 -25.38 8.15 7.74
C GLU A 191 -24.94 6.76 7.28
N ILE A 192 -25.48 6.33 6.13
CA ILE A 192 -25.07 5.07 5.49
C ILE A 192 -24.06 5.39 4.41
N TYR A 193 -22.85 4.83 4.53
CA TYR A 193 -21.79 4.98 3.55
C TYR A 193 -21.50 3.67 2.83
N TRP A 194 -20.94 3.76 1.64
CA TRP A 194 -20.47 2.61 0.88
C TRP A 194 -18.96 2.54 0.85
N HIS A 195 -18.41 1.39 1.22
CA HIS A 195 -16.99 1.10 1.07
C HIS A 195 -16.71 0.52 -0.32
N LEU A 196 -16.17 1.36 -1.21
CA LEU A 196 -15.74 0.96 -2.55
C LEU A 196 -14.42 0.20 -2.45
N THR A 197 -14.48 -1.13 -2.59
CA THR A 197 -13.34 -2.05 -2.42
C THR A 197 -12.42 -2.11 -3.65
N TRP A 198 -11.24 -2.70 -3.49
CA TRP A 198 -10.21 -2.81 -4.54
C TRP A 198 -10.32 -4.08 -5.39
N SER A 199 -9.71 -4.04 -6.57
CA SER A 199 -9.47 -5.19 -7.44
C SER A 199 -8.29 -6.04 -6.93
N TYR A 200 -8.26 -7.30 -7.36
CA TYR A 200 -7.17 -8.22 -7.04
C TYR A 200 -5.85 -7.85 -7.73
N GLN A 201 -4.75 -8.41 -7.25
CA GLN A 201 -3.42 -8.28 -7.86
C GLN A 201 -3.44 -8.86 -9.28
N GLY A 202 -2.84 -8.18 -10.24
CA GLY A 202 -2.88 -8.53 -11.67
C GLY A 202 -2.17 -9.83 -12.02
N ASN A 203 -1.16 -10.21 -11.24
CA ASN A 203 -0.49 -11.51 -11.41
C ASN A 203 -1.14 -12.65 -10.59
N TYR A 204 -2.28 -12.39 -9.94
CA TYR A 204 -2.95 -13.38 -9.12
C TYR A 204 -3.54 -14.49 -9.99
N SER A 205 -2.98 -15.70 -9.87
CA SER A 205 -3.24 -16.79 -10.82
C SER A 205 -4.21 -17.86 -10.33
N ALA A 206 -4.60 -17.81 -9.04
CA ALA A 206 -5.46 -18.82 -8.43
C ALA A 206 -6.85 -18.90 -9.10
N THR A 207 -7.36 -20.12 -9.27
CA THR A 207 -8.72 -20.37 -9.76
C THR A 207 -9.72 -20.01 -8.66
N ASN A 208 -10.38 -18.86 -8.84
CA ASN A 208 -11.36 -18.30 -7.91
C ASN A 208 -12.23 -17.25 -8.63
N ALA A 209 -12.91 -16.39 -7.86
CA ALA A 209 -13.74 -15.29 -8.38
C ALA A 209 -13.05 -14.37 -9.40
N PHE A 210 -11.71 -14.33 -9.45
CA PHE A 210 -10.97 -13.52 -10.44
C PHE A 210 -11.18 -14.02 -11.87
N GLU A 211 -11.55 -15.30 -12.06
CA GLU A 211 -11.90 -15.86 -13.36
C GLU A 211 -13.14 -15.19 -13.98
N TRP A 212 -14.06 -14.66 -13.16
CA TRP A 212 -15.21 -13.90 -13.65
C TRP A 212 -14.80 -12.58 -14.31
N TYR A 213 -13.57 -12.12 -14.05
CA TYR A 213 -12.97 -10.92 -14.60
C TYR A 213 -11.80 -11.25 -15.54
N ASP A 214 -11.78 -12.46 -16.13
CA ASP A 214 -10.72 -12.95 -17.02
C ASP A 214 -9.31 -12.91 -16.42
N LYS A 215 -9.22 -12.90 -15.07
CA LYS A 215 -7.98 -12.67 -14.32
C LYS A 215 -7.29 -11.34 -14.69
N ASP A 216 -8.08 -10.33 -15.03
CA ASP A 216 -7.64 -8.99 -15.36
C ASP A 216 -8.02 -7.99 -14.26
N GLN A 217 -6.99 -7.35 -13.67
CA GLN A 217 -7.15 -6.40 -12.58
C GLN A 217 -7.99 -5.19 -12.98
N MET A 218 -7.79 -4.66 -14.17
CA MET A 218 -8.48 -3.46 -14.65
C MET A 218 -9.91 -3.78 -15.08
N LYS A 219 -10.17 -4.97 -15.64
CA LYS A 219 -11.53 -5.47 -15.87
C LYS A 219 -12.30 -5.58 -14.56
N MET A 220 -11.68 -6.13 -13.53
CA MET A 220 -12.28 -6.21 -12.19
C MET A 220 -12.53 -4.82 -11.60
N TYR A 221 -11.54 -3.94 -11.63
CA TYR A 221 -11.67 -2.57 -11.12
C TYR A 221 -12.82 -1.82 -11.82
N LYS A 222 -12.87 -1.84 -13.16
CA LYS A 222 -13.93 -1.19 -13.93
C LYS A 222 -15.31 -1.74 -13.57
N GLY A 223 -15.46 -3.08 -13.49
CA GLY A 223 -16.72 -3.70 -13.09
C GLY A 223 -17.18 -3.27 -11.68
N ILE A 224 -16.24 -3.08 -10.74
CA ILE A 224 -16.54 -2.55 -9.39
C ILE A 224 -17.11 -1.14 -9.50
N LEU A 225 -16.42 -0.25 -10.23
CA LEU A 225 -16.84 1.14 -10.38
C LEU A 225 -18.23 1.22 -11.02
N GLU A 226 -18.45 0.49 -12.12
CA GLU A 226 -19.73 0.47 -12.84
C GLU A 226 -20.89 -0.02 -11.96
N SER A 227 -20.65 -1.08 -11.18
CA SER A 227 -21.65 -1.63 -10.26
C SER A 227 -22.02 -0.61 -9.17
N VAL A 228 -21.02 0.08 -8.61
CA VAL A 228 -21.23 1.12 -7.59
C VAL A 228 -21.93 2.34 -8.17
N LYS A 229 -21.50 2.84 -9.34
CA LYS A 229 -22.20 3.94 -10.03
C LYS A 229 -23.67 3.61 -10.26
N LYS A 230 -23.96 2.39 -10.70
CA LYS A 230 -25.32 1.98 -11.05
C LYS A 230 -26.25 1.76 -9.85
N HIS A 231 -25.75 1.15 -8.78
CA HIS A 231 -26.61 0.69 -7.67
C HIS A 231 -26.47 1.48 -6.38
N VAL A 232 -25.29 2.04 -6.13
CA VAL A 232 -24.98 2.70 -4.85
C VAL A 232 -25.18 4.20 -4.99
N MET A 233 -24.60 4.81 -6.03
CA MET A 233 -24.71 6.26 -6.22
C MET A 233 -26.13 6.72 -6.57
N THR A 234 -26.96 5.83 -7.09
CA THR A 234 -28.37 6.09 -7.39
C THR A 234 -29.29 5.87 -6.18
N HIS A 235 -28.75 5.43 -5.04
CA HIS A 235 -29.51 5.13 -3.84
C HIS A 235 -29.57 6.34 -2.88
N GLU A 236 -30.74 6.94 -2.70
CA GLU A 236 -30.93 8.21 -1.95
C GLU A 236 -30.48 8.19 -0.49
N ASP A 237 -30.54 7.01 0.15
CA ASP A 237 -30.13 6.81 1.53
C ASP A 237 -28.62 6.61 1.73
N ILE A 238 -27.86 6.35 0.65
CA ILE A 238 -26.40 6.23 0.74
C ILE A 238 -25.81 7.60 0.51
N LYS A 239 -25.20 8.18 1.55
CA LYS A 239 -24.76 9.58 1.55
C LYS A 239 -23.35 9.78 1.03
N LEU A 240 -22.52 8.74 1.06
CA LEU A 240 -21.12 8.85 0.68
C LEU A 240 -20.55 7.50 0.19
N VAL A 241 -19.62 7.58 -0.76
CA VAL A 241 -18.77 6.46 -1.19
C VAL A 241 -17.34 6.74 -0.76
N ILE A 242 -16.72 5.77 -0.07
CA ILE A 242 -15.31 5.83 0.37
C ILE A 242 -14.44 5.12 -0.69
N PRO A 243 -13.62 5.84 -1.47
CA PRO A 243 -12.95 5.30 -2.66
C PRO A 243 -11.65 4.53 -2.35
N ALA A 244 -11.73 3.55 -1.44
CA ALA A 244 -10.57 2.75 -1.03
C ALA A 244 -9.99 1.95 -2.21
N GLY A 245 -10.84 1.42 -3.09
CA GLY A 245 -10.45 0.70 -4.30
C GLY A 245 -9.59 1.55 -5.25
N THR A 246 -10.02 2.78 -5.46
CA THR A 246 -9.32 3.76 -6.30
C THR A 246 -8.00 4.20 -5.67
N THR A 247 -7.95 4.31 -4.34
CA THR A 247 -6.69 4.59 -3.62
C THR A 247 -5.64 3.52 -3.90
N ILE A 248 -6.04 2.24 -3.79
CA ILE A 248 -5.15 1.12 -4.10
C ILE A 248 -4.74 1.15 -5.58
N GLN A 249 -5.67 1.43 -6.50
CA GLN A 249 -5.35 1.49 -7.92
C GLN A 249 -4.40 2.65 -8.26
N ASN A 250 -4.54 3.81 -7.62
CA ASN A 250 -3.62 4.94 -7.76
C ASN A 250 -2.23 4.58 -7.21
N ALA A 251 -2.16 3.99 -6.01
CA ALA A 251 -0.90 3.59 -5.38
C ALA A 251 -0.16 2.51 -6.21
N ARG A 252 -0.86 1.63 -6.91
CA ARG A 252 -0.25 0.66 -7.86
C ARG A 252 0.49 1.32 -9.03
N THR A 253 0.19 2.58 -9.35
CA THR A 253 0.89 3.34 -10.41
C THR A 253 2.20 4.00 -9.91
N SER A 254 2.52 3.89 -8.62
CA SER A 254 3.74 4.40 -7.99
C SER A 254 4.91 3.43 -8.12
N TYR A 255 6.06 3.76 -7.52
CA TYR A 255 7.21 2.86 -7.39
C TYR A 255 6.91 1.53 -6.69
N LEU A 256 5.82 1.45 -5.90
CA LEU A 256 5.43 0.20 -5.25
C LEU A 256 4.98 -0.84 -6.26
N GLY A 257 4.41 -0.41 -7.40
CA GLY A 257 3.75 -1.29 -8.33
C GLY A 257 2.64 -2.11 -7.68
N ASP A 258 2.38 -3.28 -8.25
CA ASP A 258 1.29 -4.16 -7.80
C ASP A 258 1.72 -5.08 -6.65
N THR A 259 2.02 -4.48 -5.49
CA THR A 259 2.55 -5.17 -4.29
C THR A 259 1.72 -4.94 -3.03
N LEU A 260 0.58 -4.27 -3.16
CA LEU A 260 -0.27 -3.82 -2.05
C LEU A 260 -1.16 -4.91 -1.44
N THR A 261 -1.02 -6.16 -1.88
CA THR A 261 -1.77 -7.30 -1.36
C THR A 261 -0.82 -8.37 -0.78
N ARG A 262 -1.26 -9.05 0.28
CA ARG A 262 -0.48 -10.10 0.95
C ARG A 262 -0.71 -11.51 0.39
N ASP A 263 -1.84 -11.72 -0.27
CA ASP A 263 -2.28 -13.03 -0.76
C ASP A 263 -3.00 -12.94 -2.12
N GLY A 264 -2.74 -11.86 -2.86
CA GLY A 264 -3.35 -11.57 -4.15
C GLY A 264 -4.64 -10.75 -4.08
N TYR A 265 -5.26 -10.59 -2.89
CA TYR A 265 -6.50 -9.82 -2.78
C TYR A 265 -6.70 -9.09 -1.45
N HIS A 266 -6.25 -9.62 -0.32
CA HIS A 266 -6.25 -8.83 0.91
C HIS A 266 -5.01 -7.93 0.96
N LEU A 267 -5.13 -6.78 1.62
CA LEU A 267 -4.07 -5.77 1.64
C LEU A 267 -2.85 -6.23 2.44
N THR A 268 -1.66 -5.69 2.14
CA THR A 268 -0.52 -5.88 3.05
C THR A 268 -0.86 -5.32 4.42
N TYR A 269 -0.33 -5.95 5.48
CA TYR A 269 -0.64 -5.55 6.85
C TYR A 269 -0.23 -4.11 7.17
N ASP A 270 0.78 -3.60 6.47
CA ASP A 270 1.37 -2.27 6.63
C ASP A 270 0.81 -1.27 5.60
N VAL A 271 1.44 -1.18 4.44
CA VAL A 271 1.25 -0.14 3.42
C VAL A 271 -0.16 -0.15 2.85
N GLY A 272 -0.68 -1.31 2.43
CA GLY A 272 -2.00 -1.42 1.83
C GLY A 272 -3.10 -0.98 2.80
N ARG A 273 -3.13 -1.58 4.01
CA ARG A 273 -4.10 -1.22 5.06
C ARG A 273 -4.01 0.25 5.48
N PHE A 274 -2.79 0.80 5.61
CA PHE A 274 -2.63 2.20 5.99
C PHE A 274 -3.15 3.16 4.92
N GLY A 275 -2.91 2.85 3.64
CA GLY A 275 -3.40 3.64 2.51
C GLY A 275 -4.92 3.78 2.52
N VAL A 276 -5.64 2.68 2.66
CA VAL A 276 -7.11 2.72 2.72
C VAL A 276 -7.62 3.38 3.99
N ALA A 277 -6.94 3.22 5.13
CA ALA A 277 -7.32 3.88 6.37
C ALA A 277 -7.20 5.41 6.27
N LEU A 278 -6.18 5.94 5.59
CA LEU A 278 -6.05 7.37 5.28
C LEU A 278 -7.22 7.87 4.43
N THR A 279 -7.59 7.13 3.38
CA THR A 279 -8.75 7.47 2.54
C THR A 279 -10.04 7.48 3.32
N TRP A 280 -10.26 6.47 4.16
CA TRP A 280 -11.42 6.42 5.05
C TRP A 280 -11.45 7.65 5.98
N PHE A 281 -10.35 7.94 6.64
CA PHE A 281 -10.25 9.05 7.58
C PHE A 281 -10.56 10.40 6.91
N ASN A 282 -9.86 10.74 5.83
CA ASN A 282 -10.08 12.03 5.16
C ASN A 282 -11.46 12.10 4.52
N LYS A 283 -11.92 11.03 3.86
CA LYS A 283 -13.21 11.08 3.17
C LYS A 283 -14.38 11.26 4.15
N ILE A 284 -14.28 10.69 5.35
CA ILE A 284 -15.29 10.82 6.39
C ILE A 284 -15.21 12.18 7.09
N THR A 285 -14.00 12.63 7.48
CA THR A 285 -13.84 13.78 8.37
C THR A 285 -13.55 15.09 7.65
N GLY A 286 -13.05 15.04 6.42
CA GLY A 286 -12.49 16.19 5.70
C GLY A 286 -11.16 16.70 6.27
N PHE A 287 -10.62 16.07 7.31
CA PHE A 287 -9.39 16.53 7.97
C PHE A 287 -8.14 16.24 7.14
N PRO A 288 -7.17 17.18 7.10
CA PRO A 288 -5.98 17.06 6.25
C PRO A 288 -5.09 15.91 6.69
N LEU A 289 -4.68 15.08 5.73
CA LEU A 289 -3.84 13.91 5.94
C LEU A 289 -2.40 14.27 6.34
N GLU A 290 -1.92 15.45 5.95
CA GLU A 290 -0.59 15.96 6.28
C GLU A 290 -0.42 16.25 7.78
N ALA A 291 -1.54 16.44 8.50
CA ALA A 291 -1.54 16.66 9.94
C ALA A 291 -1.39 15.36 10.75
N ILE A 292 -1.55 14.19 10.11
CA ILE A 292 -1.36 12.89 10.77
C ILE A 292 0.14 12.67 10.97
N ASN A 293 0.58 12.54 12.21
CA ASN A 293 1.94 12.15 12.61
C ASN A 293 2.09 10.63 12.72
N TYR A 294 1.02 9.91 13.06
CA TYR A 294 1.03 8.45 13.17
C TYR A 294 1.46 7.78 11.86
N THR A 295 2.33 6.79 11.99
CA THR A 295 2.79 5.92 10.90
C THR A 295 2.95 4.51 11.46
N PRO A 296 2.28 3.49 10.89
CA PRO A 296 2.40 2.12 11.38
C PRO A 296 3.79 1.53 11.09
N ALA A 297 4.17 0.52 11.87
CA ALA A 297 5.40 -0.23 11.62
C ALA A 297 5.38 -0.84 10.20
N GLY A 298 6.49 -0.74 9.50
CA GLY A 298 6.61 -1.20 8.11
C GLY A 298 6.29 -0.14 7.05
N VAL A 299 5.71 1.00 7.43
CA VAL A 299 5.48 2.13 6.51
C VAL A 299 6.59 3.16 6.68
N SER A 300 7.34 3.42 5.61
CA SER A 300 8.34 4.50 5.61
C SER A 300 7.70 5.86 5.37
N GLN A 301 8.44 6.95 5.63
CA GLN A 301 7.93 8.30 5.37
C GLN A 301 7.56 8.51 3.89
N ILE A 302 8.34 7.96 2.96
CA ILE A 302 8.05 8.08 1.52
C ILE A 302 6.81 7.26 1.14
N ASP A 303 6.63 6.07 1.73
CA ASP A 303 5.42 5.29 1.53
C ASP A 303 4.19 6.06 2.02
N LYS A 304 4.28 6.69 3.20
CA LYS A 304 3.20 7.55 3.73
C LYS A 304 2.86 8.70 2.80
N LEU A 305 3.86 9.43 2.29
CA LEU A 305 3.63 10.55 1.37
C LEU A 305 2.97 10.09 0.05
N MET A 306 3.42 8.95 -0.49
CA MET A 306 2.81 8.35 -1.67
C MET A 306 1.36 7.90 -1.40
N LEU A 307 1.08 7.30 -0.24
CA LEU A 307 -0.27 6.90 0.14
C LEU A 307 -1.19 8.10 0.32
N ILE A 308 -0.70 9.21 0.87
CA ILE A 308 -1.45 10.48 0.98
C ILE A 308 -1.79 11.02 -0.42
N ASP A 309 -0.83 11.03 -1.36
CA ASP A 309 -1.06 11.40 -2.77
C ASP A 309 -2.13 10.51 -3.41
N ALA A 310 -1.99 9.18 -3.28
CA ALA A 310 -2.94 8.22 -3.83
C ALA A 310 -4.35 8.40 -3.25
N ALA A 311 -4.45 8.65 -1.94
CA ALA A 311 -5.71 8.89 -1.24
C ALA A 311 -6.39 10.18 -1.70
N TYR A 312 -5.67 11.31 -1.74
CA TYR A 312 -6.25 12.57 -2.21
C TYR A 312 -6.69 12.52 -3.66
N LYS A 313 -5.89 11.89 -4.53
CA LYS A 313 -6.29 11.64 -5.92
C LYS A 313 -7.54 10.79 -6.01
N ALA A 314 -7.65 9.73 -5.21
CA ALA A 314 -8.86 8.90 -5.17
C ALA A 314 -10.07 9.67 -4.63
N ILE A 315 -9.89 10.57 -3.68
CA ILE A 315 -10.99 11.37 -3.12
C ILE A 315 -11.47 12.40 -4.15
N ARG A 316 -10.55 13.04 -4.89
CA ARG A 316 -10.88 14.03 -5.93
C ARG A 316 -11.48 13.40 -7.18
N THR A 317 -11.04 12.20 -7.55
CA THR A 317 -11.51 11.49 -8.75
C THR A 317 -11.83 10.03 -8.42
N PRO A 318 -12.93 9.77 -7.69
CA PRO A 318 -13.21 8.46 -7.07
C PRO A 318 -13.47 7.32 -8.04
N PHE A 319 -13.81 7.62 -9.29
CA PHE A 319 -14.19 6.61 -10.29
C PHE A 319 -13.24 6.53 -11.49
N ARG A 320 -11.97 6.93 -11.31
CA ARG A 320 -10.91 6.70 -12.31
C ARG A 320 -9.55 6.62 -11.64
N VAL A 321 -8.61 5.94 -12.31
CA VAL A 321 -7.22 5.93 -11.86
C VAL A 321 -6.61 7.29 -12.14
N THR A 322 -5.86 7.82 -11.19
CA THR A 322 -4.97 8.97 -11.39
C THR A 322 -3.58 8.55 -11.01
N GLU A 323 -2.64 8.81 -11.92
CA GLU A 323 -1.25 8.41 -11.71
C GLU A 323 -0.65 9.04 -10.47
N SER A 324 0.08 8.25 -9.68
CA SER A 324 0.83 8.74 -8.53
C SER A 324 2.03 9.57 -8.99
N ASP A 325 2.32 10.63 -8.22
CA ASP A 325 3.49 11.49 -8.47
C ASP A 325 4.79 10.79 -8.03
N TYR A 326 4.68 9.71 -7.25
CA TYR A 326 5.78 8.97 -6.66
C TYR A 326 6.16 7.77 -7.54
N LYS A 327 6.66 8.04 -8.76
CA LYS A 327 7.10 6.98 -9.70
C LYS A 327 8.40 6.30 -9.29
N GLU A 328 9.18 6.94 -8.44
CA GLU A 328 10.43 6.40 -7.88
C GLU A 328 10.38 6.52 -6.36
N ARG A 329 11.04 5.59 -5.65
CA ARG A 329 11.15 5.64 -4.18
C ARG A 329 12.06 6.77 -3.68
N VAL A 330 12.75 7.45 -4.60
CA VAL A 330 13.53 8.64 -4.29
C VAL A 330 12.59 9.85 -4.24
N PRO A 331 12.63 10.66 -3.17
CA PRO A 331 11.72 11.78 -3.04
C PRO A 331 11.89 12.82 -4.14
N SER A 332 10.77 13.43 -4.53
CA SER A 332 10.76 14.58 -5.43
C SER A 332 11.54 15.75 -4.83
N LEU A 333 12.26 16.49 -5.69
CA LEU A 333 12.89 17.76 -5.29
C LEU A 333 11.87 18.88 -5.04
N ASN A 334 10.59 18.64 -5.33
CA ASN A 334 9.52 19.56 -4.96
C ASN A 334 9.29 19.56 -3.44
N ASP A 335 9.38 18.41 -2.80
CA ASP A 335 9.10 18.24 -1.37
C ASP A 335 10.39 18.18 -0.52
N PHE A 336 11.54 17.97 -1.15
CA PHE A 336 12.83 17.84 -0.48
C PHE A 336 13.90 18.78 -1.06
N ASN A 337 14.79 19.24 -0.20
CA ASN A 337 16.06 19.86 -0.59
C ASN A 337 17.17 18.81 -0.64
N LYS A 338 17.89 18.71 -1.76
CA LYS A 338 19.08 17.87 -1.85
C LYS A 338 20.27 18.58 -1.20
N LEU A 339 20.84 17.97 -0.17
CA LEU A 339 22.06 18.46 0.48
C LEU A 339 23.24 18.34 -0.48
N ASN A 340 24.08 19.37 -0.54
CA ASN A 340 25.30 19.36 -1.33
C ASN A 340 26.40 18.58 -0.61
N VAL A 341 26.70 17.38 -1.10
CA VAL A 341 27.73 16.49 -0.54
C VAL A 341 28.75 16.18 -1.64
N ASN A 342 30.03 16.29 -1.32
CA ASN A 342 31.12 15.97 -2.25
C ASN A 342 31.49 14.50 -2.17
N TYR A 343 31.79 13.87 -3.30
CA TYR A 343 32.12 12.45 -3.40
C TYR A 343 33.48 12.24 -4.05
N ASP A 344 34.15 11.14 -3.69
CA ASP A 344 35.42 10.72 -4.28
C ASP A 344 35.56 9.19 -4.20
N LEU A 345 36.54 8.64 -4.93
CA LEU A 345 36.90 7.24 -4.84
C LEU A 345 37.45 6.92 -3.45
N GLY A 346 37.06 5.76 -2.92
CA GLY A 346 37.46 5.29 -1.60
C GLY A 346 36.31 4.83 -0.75
N TYR A 347 36.62 4.35 0.44
CA TYR A 347 35.64 3.83 1.40
C TYR A 347 35.96 4.27 2.83
N TRP A 348 34.93 4.30 3.66
CA TRP A 348 35.08 4.50 5.11
C TRP A 348 35.39 3.17 5.81
N SER A 349 36.29 3.23 6.79
CA SER A 349 36.78 2.05 7.53
C SER A 349 36.80 2.33 9.03
N GLU A 350 36.58 1.31 9.84
CA GLU A 350 36.72 1.40 11.30
C GLU A 350 38.15 1.81 11.71
N LEU A 351 39.15 1.43 10.90
CA LEU A 351 40.57 1.65 11.17
C LEU A 351 41.09 3.05 10.80
N SER A 352 40.28 3.89 10.14
CA SER A 352 40.70 5.20 9.64
C SER A 352 39.69 6.29 9.97
N ASP A 353 40.14 7.45 10.43
CA ASP A 353 39.28 8.61 10.69
C ASP A 353 39.00 9.47 9.45
N THR A 354 39.74 9.21 8.38
CA THR A 354 39.62 9.84 7.07
C THR A 354 39.23 8.82 6.00
N LEU A 355 38.65 9.30 4.90
CA LEU A 355 38.30 8.46 3.76
C LEU A 355 39.55 7.72 3.22
N VAL A 356 39.46 6.40 3.08
CA VAL A 356 40.58 5.57 2.60
C VAL A 356 40.60 5.57 1.08
N LYS A 357 41.60 6.24 0.49
CA LYS A 357 41.71 6.45 -0.97
C LYS A 357 42.82 5.64 -1.65
N ASN A 358 43.89 5.33 -0.92
CA ASN A 358 45.11 4.74 -1.48
C ASN A 358 45.15 3.20 -1.39
N ASP A 359 44.06 2.57 -0.96
CA ASP A 359 43.96 1.11 -0.94
C ASP A 359 43.66 0.56 -2.34
N SER A 360 44.17 -0.64 -2.62
CA SER A 360 43.90 -1.39 -3.85
C SER A 360 42.41 -1.56 -4.18
N ILE A 361 41.53 -1.58 -3.16
CA ILE A 361 40.08 -1.75 -3.32
C ILE A 361 39.33 -0.42 -3.39
N ALA A 362 39.97 0.73 -3.12
CA ALA A 362 39.33 2.04 -3.08
C ALA A 362 38.58 2.38 -4.38
N LYS A 363 39.13 1.93 -5.52
CA LYS A 363 38.55 2.09 -6.86
C LYS A 363 37.18 1.42 -7.06
N TYR A 364 36.77 0.52 -6.17
CA TYR A 364 35.46 -0.14 -6.23
C TYR A 364 34.36 0.61 -5.50
N PHE A 365 34.70 1.76 -4.89
CA PHE A 365 33.79 2.53 -4.05
C PHE A 365 33.80 4.01 -4.42
N VAL A 366 32.62 4.62 -4.40
CA VAL A 366 32.43 6.07 -4.40
C VAL A 366 31.80 6.44 -3.07
N SER A 367 32.43 7.34 -2.31
CA SER A 367 32.01 7.68 -0.96
C SER A 367 31.87 9.17 -0.74
N SER A 368 31.02 9.57 0.21
CA SER A 368 31.00 10.95 0.67
C SER A 368 32.37 11.29 1.29
N THR A 369 32.93 12.42 0.86
CA THR A 369 34.21 12.92 1.37
C THR A 369 34.07 13.60 2.73
N THR A 370 32.87 14.10 3.03
CA THR A 370 32.49 14.67 4.32
C THR A 370 31.58 13.72 5.08
N LYS A 371 31.58 13.87 6.41
CA LYS A 371 30.64 13.23 7.33
C LYS A 371 29.48 14.21 7.50
N VAL A 372 28.27 13.80 7.15
CA VAL A 372 27.06 14.64 7.29
C VAL A 372 26.64 14.64 8.76
N ALA A 373 26.50 15.82 9.37
CA ALA A 373 26.15 15.93 10.78
C ALA A 373 24.65 15.65 11.02
N LYS A 374 24.31 15.15 12.22
CA LYS A 374 22.91 14.94 12.65
C LYS A 374 22.04 16.19 12.49
N ALA A 375 22.61 17.38 12.72
CA ALA A 375 21.90 18.65 12.59
C ALA A 375 21.60 19.04 11.12
N GLU A 376 22.38 18.54 10.16
CA GLU A 376 22.21 18.83 8.73
C GLU A 376 21.25 17.83 8.06
N LEU A 377 20.97 16.70 8.72
CA LEU A 377 20.15 15.62 8.20
C LEU A 377 19.12 15.22 9.27
N PRO A 378 18.10 16.07 9.50
CA PRO A 378 17.11 15.88 10.55
C PRO A 378 16.23 14.65 10.32
N VAL A 379 15.47 14.25 11.35
CA VAL A 379 14.46 13.18 11.23
C VAL A 379 13.46 13.52 10.12
N GLY A 380 13.12 12.53 9.30
CA GLY A 380 12.33 12.66 8.08
C GLY A 380 13.19 12.82 6.82
N SER A 381 14.49 13.11 6.94
CA SER A 381 15.42 13.06 5.80
C SER A 381 15.55 11.67 5.19
N MET A 382 16.08 11.61 3.96
CA MET A 382 16.34 10.37 3.25
C MET A 382 17.72 10.36 2.64
N ILE A 383 18.37 9.20 2.69
CA ILE A 383 19.57 8.89 1.92
C ILE A 383 19.13 7.96 0.81
N ALA A 384 19.28 8.36 -0.45
CA ALA A 384 18.90 7.54 -1.59
C ALA A 384 20.06 7.31 -2.55
N VAL A 385 20.09 6.10 -3.13
CA VAL A 385 21.04 5.65 -4.13
C VAL A 385 20.25 5.06 -5.30
N LYS A 386 20.29 5.74 -6.45
CA LYS A 386 19.62 5.32 -7.69
C LYS A 386 20.49 4.37 -8.50
N GLY A 387 19.86 3.57 -9.36
CA GLY A 387 20.56 2.68 -10.28
C GLY A 387 21.04 1.39 -9.64
N ASN A 388 21.92 0.67 -10.33
CA ASN A 388 22.34 -0.67 -9.91
C ASN A 388 23.53 -0.63 -8.92
N TYR A 389 23.28 0.00 -7.77
CA TYR A 389 24.28 0.18 -6.72
C TYR A 389 23.77 -0.29 -5.36
N LYS A 390 24.72 -0.69 -4.50
CA LYS A 390 24.53 -1.03 -3.10
C LYS A 390 25.40 -0.11 -2.25
N PHE A 391 25.04 0.09 -0.99
CA PHE A 391 25.78 1.03 -0.15
C PHE A 391 25.91 0.61 1.30
N LYS A 392 26.95 1.11 1.94
CA LYS A 392 27.16 1.03 3.39
C LYS A 392 27.04 2.41 3.99
N LEU A 393 26.49 2.47 5.19
CA LEU A 393 26.54 3.66 6.03
C LEU A 393 27.61 3.46 7.09
N THR A 394 28.42 4.49 7.30
CA THR A 394 29.35 4.58 8.42
C THR A 394 28.85 5.63 9.38
N PHE A 395 28.53 5.21 10.59
CA PHE A 395 28.09 6.07 11.67
C PHE A 395 29.26 6.40 12.60
N PHE A 396 29.31 7.65 13.09
CA PHE A 396 30.37 8.15 13.95
C PHE A 396 29.80 8.65 15.27
N LYS A 397 30.39 8.20 16.39
CA LYS A 397 30.07 8.66 17.75
C LYS A 397 30.99 9.79 18.18
N ALA A 398 30.55 10.54 19.20
CA ALA A 398 31.33 11.64 19.77
C ALA A 398 32.66 11.19 20.41
N ASP A 399 32.74 9.94 20.88
CA ASP A 399 33.93 9.34 21.47
C ASP A 399 34.94 8.80 20.44
N GLY A 400 34.67 8.97 19.14
CA GLY A 400 35.51 8.49 18.04
C GLY A 400 35.16 7.08 17.56
N THR A 401 34.24 6.37 18.22
CA THR A 401 33.77 5.05 17.79
C THR A 401 33.06 5.14 16.45
N LYS A 402 33.29 4.12 15.60
CA LYS A 402 32.66 3.98 14.28
C LYS A 402 31.87 2.69 14.21
N VAL A 403 30.73 2.73 13.52
CA VAL A 403 29.91 1.55 13.22
C VAL A 403 29.61 1.56 11.73
N ILE A 404 29.96 0.48 11.03
CA ILE A 404 29.71 0.34 9.60
C ILE A 404 28.63 -0.71 9.39
N THR A 405 27.62 -0.38 8.57
CA THR A 405 26.56 -1.34 8.22
C THR A 405 27.07 -2.38 7.22
N ASP A 406 26.34 -3.48 7.12
CA ASP A 406 26.41 -4.32 5.93
C ASP A 406 25.93 -3.55 4.68
N PHE A 407 26.14 -4.15 3.50
CA PHE A 407 25.63 -3.58 2.27
C PHE A 407 24.10 -3.60 2.28
N ASN A 408 23.53 -2.43 2.11
CA ASN A 408 22.13 -2.22 1.81
C ASN A 408 21.94 -2.32 0.30
N TYR A 409 20.96 -3.14 -0.09
CA TYR A 409 20.53 -3.33 -1.49
C TYR A 409 19.23 -2.60 -1.80
N VAL A 410 18.65 -1.94 -0.80
CA VAL A 410 17.52 -1.02 -0.97
C VAL A 410 17.99 0.27 -1.65
N THR A 411 17.07 0.98 -2.28
CA THR A 411 17.34 2.24 -2.98
C THR A 411 17.45 3.45 -2.06
N ASP A 412 17.02 3.31 -0.81
CA ASP A 412 16.87 4.45 0.10
C ASP A 412 16.79 4.00 1.57
N VAL A 413 17.15 4.93 2.46
CA VAL A 413 17.04 4.82 3.92
C VAL A 413 16.44 6.10 4.47
N VAL A 414 15.37 5.97 5.25
CA VAL A 414 14.76 7.08 5.98
C VAL A 414 15.53 7.33 7.28
N VAL A 415 15.75 8.60 7.57
CA VAL A 415 16.40 9.08 8.79
C VAL A 415 15.34 9.22 9.88
N THR A 416 15.41 8.33 10.88
CA THR A 416 14.55 8.31 12.06
C THR A 416 15.34 8.69 13.31
N GLU A 417 14.69 8.79 14.48
CA GLU A 417 15.45 8.90 15.75
C GLU A 417 16.32 7.66 15.99
N ASP A 418 15.78 6.47 15.69
CA ASP A 418 16.50 5.19 15.80
C ASP A 418 17.64 5.03 14.79
N PHE A 419 17.59 5.74 13.66
CA PHE A 419 18.71 5.83 12.72
C PHE A 419 19.92 6.49 13.40
N TRP A 420 19.68 7.55 14.17
CA TRP A 420 20.75 8.31 14.79
C TRP A 420 21.26 7.69 16.09
N LYS A 421 20.41 7.11 16.94
CA LYS A 421 20.84 6.62 18.28
C LYS A 421 21.73 7.65 18.99
N ASP A 422 22.95 7.25 19.37
CA ASP A 422 24.01 8.08 19.94
C ASP A 422 25.08 8.54 18.92
N TYR A 423 24.83 8.32 17.62
CA TYR A 423 25.69 8.79 16.53
C TYR A 423 25.50 10.29 16.27
N THR A 424 26.60 10.93 15.90
CA THR A 424 26.68 12.38 15.64
C THR A 424 26.79 12.71 14.16
N HIS A 425 27.35 11.80 13.37
CA HIS A 425 27.53 11.96 11.92
C HIS A 425 27.35 10.64 11.19
N VAL A 426 27.05 10.74 9.89
CA VAL A 426 26.98 9.60 8.97
C VAL A 426 27.76 9.90 7.69
N ALA A 427 28.35 8.87 7.10
CA ALA A 427 28.93 8.91 5.77
C ALA A 427 28.48 7.69 4.96
N ILE A 428 28.53 7.79 3.63
CA ILE A 428 28.10 6.71 2.73
C ILE A 428 29.27 6.21 1.88
N SER A 429 29.31 4.90 1.64
CA SER A 429 30.19 4.26 0.65
C SER A 429 29.36 3.40 -0.30
N VAL A 430 29.38 3.72 -1.58
CA VAL A 430 28.58 3.10 -2.64
C VAL A 430 29.46 2.24 -3.53
N ALA A 431 28.97 1.05 -3.88
CA ALA A 431 29.59 0.12 -4.82
C ALA A 431 28.55 -0.38 -5.82
N ALA A 432 28.99 -0.96 -6.94
CA ALA A 432 28.08 -1.63 -7.86
C ALA A 432 27.37 -2.82 -7.17
N SER A 433 26.08 -3.00 -7.43
CA SER A 433 25.31 -4.11 -6.86
C SER A 433 25.83 -5.45 -7.37
N ASP A 434 26.02 -5.54 -8.69
CA ASP A 434 26.40 -6.77 -9.38
C ASP A 434 27.92 -6.83 -9.64
N GLY A 435 28.58 -7.68 -8.87
CA GLY A 435 30.02 -7.93 -9.00
C GLY A 435 30.91 -6.86 -8.35
N ILE A 436 32.20 -6.92 -8.70
CA ILE A 436 33.24 -5.99 -8.24
C ILE A 436 33.64 -5.14 -9.45
N ILE A 437 33.06 -3.95 -9.56
CA ILE A 437 33.23 -3.07 -10.71
C ILE A 437 34.14 -1.91 -10.34
N ASN A 438 35.17 -1.67 -11.15
CA ASN A 438 36.02 -0.49 -11.02
C ASN A 438 35.20 0.77 -11.40
N LEU A 439 35.07 1.70 -10.45
CA LEU A 439 34.27 2.92 -10.57
C LEU A 439 35.14 4.15 -10.90
N THR A 440 36.44 4.01 -11.16
CA THR A 440 37.33 5.16 -11.44
C THR A 440 36.80 6.07 -12.55
N ASP A 441 36.38 5.49 -13.68
CA ASP A 441 35.84 6.26 -14.81
C ASP A 441 34.34 6.57 -14.67
N LYS A 442 33.72 6.14 -13.56
CA LYS A 442 32.29 6.32 -13.26
C LYS A 442 32.02 7.26 -12.09
N LEU A 443 33.04 7.89 -11.52
CA LEU A 443 32.89 8.72 -10.32
C LEU A 443 31.74 9.75 -10.45
N ALA A 444 31.68 10.50 -11.55
CA ALA A 444 30.65 11.51 -11.76
C ALA A 444 29.24 10.90 -11.89
N GLU A 445 29.11 9.80 -12.62
CA GLU A 445 27.85 9.07 -12.81
C GLU A 445 27.37 8.44 -11.49
N THR A 446 28.24 7.74 -10.77
CA THR A 446 27.89 7.14 -9.49
C THR A 446 27.55 8.21 -8.46
N SER A 447 28.27 9.33 -8.43
CA SER A 447 28.00 10.43 -7.48
C SER A 447 26.65 11.11 -7.72
N SER A 448 26.23 11.30 -8.98
CA SER A 448 24.94 11.93 -9.29
C SER A 448 23.74 11.08 -8.82
N ASN A 449 23.95 9.76 -8.72
CA ASN A 449 22.97 8.79 -8.23
C ASN A 449 22.84 8.75 -6.70
N ILE A 450 23.71 9.43 -5.96
CA ILE A 450 23.66 9.51 -4.50
C ILE A 450 23.01 10.83 -4.08
N GLY A 451 22.12 10.78 -3.10
CA GLY A 451 21.52 11.98 -2.55
C GLY A 451 21.15 11.86 -1.08
N PHE A 452 21.38 12.95 -0.37
CA PHE A 452 20.85 13.21 0.96
C PHE A 452 19.76 14.25 0.79
N TYR A 453 18.53 13.92 1.15
CA TYR A 453 17.32 14.69 0.91
C TYR A 453 16.74 15.12 2.25
N ILE A 454 16.47 16.42 2.40
CA ILE A 454 15.93 17.02 3.62
C ILE A 454 14.51 17.50 3.32
N PRO A 455 13.50 17.15 4.13
CA PRO A 455 12.13 17.61 3.90
C PRO A 455 12.10 19.14 3.88
N LYS A 456 11.35 19.72 2.93
CA LYS A 456 10.98 21.12 3.01
C LYS A 456 9.97 21.29 4.15
N LYS A 457 10.09 22.41 4.86
CA LYS A 457 9.14 22.79 5.91
C LYS A 457 7.93 23.47 5.30
#